data_AF-A0A7C4V5L9-F1
#
_entry.id   AF-A0A7C4V5L9-F1
#
_cell.length_a   1.000
_cell.length_b   1.000
_cell.length_c   1.000
_cell.angle_alpha   90.00
_cell.angle_beta   90.00
_cell.angle_gamma   90.00
#
_symmetry.space_group_name_H-M   'P 1'
#
loop_
_entity.id
_entity.type
_entity.pdbx_description
1 polymer ?
#
loop_
_entity_poly.entity_id
_entity_poly.type
_entity_poly.pdbx_seq_one_letter_code
_entity_poly.pdbx_strand_id
1 'polypeptide(L)'
;MRQPHGDPFQTAAQLWREGAYWEVHEALEGAWASARGEERLFLHGLIQLAAAIEARRRGHARGARANLAKARAKWTALGFRYRGRDLRPFLEGCARALEGAPAPAWPWED
;
A
#
# COMPACT_ATOMS: atom_id res chain seq x y z
N MET A 1 3.27 -6.50 -24.45
CA MET A 1 4.42 -5.87 -23.73
C MET A 1 4.75 -6.76 -22.55
N ARG A 2 5.99 -7.22 -22.44
CA ARG A 2 6.47 -8.14 -21.40
C ARG A 2 7.02 -7.27 -20.26
N GLN A 3 6.33 -7.25 -19.12
CA GLN A 3 6.78 -6.54 -17.92
C GLN A 3 8.15 -7.09 -17.51
N PRO A 4 9.16 -6.26 -17.19
CA PRO A 4 10.44 -6.74 -16.71
C PRO A 4 10.24 -7.45 -15.36
N HIS A 5 10.69 -8.70 -15.28
CA HIS A 5 10.51 -9.57 -14.11
C HIS A 5 11.48 -9.16 -12.97
N GLY A 6 11.12 -8.12 -12.22
CA GLY A 6 11.56 -7.94 -10.83
C GLY A 6 10.50 -8.49 -9.88
N ASP A 7 10.87 -8.77 -8.61
CA ASP A 7 9.89 -9.06 -7.58
C ASP A 7 8.87 -7.90 -7.50
N PRO A 8 7.56 -8.13 -7.71
CA PRO A 8 6.53 -7.09 -7.64
C PRO A 8 6.63 -6.23 -6.39
N PHE A 9 7.06 -6.82 -5.27
CA PHE A 9 7.22 -6.12 -4.01
C PHE A 9 8.41 -5.14 -4.03
N GLN A 10 9.53 -5.51 -4.64
CA GLN A 10 10.69 -4.64 -4.80
C GLN A 10 10.39 -3.49 -5.76
N THR A 11 9.72 -3.78 -6.87
CA THR A 11 9.26 -2.76 -7.82
C THR A 11 8.31 -1.76 -7.14
N ALA A 12 7.35 -2.25 -6.36
CA ALA A 12 6.45 -1.41 -5.59
C ALA A 12 7.19 -0.53 -4.57
N ALA A 13 8.22 -1.05 -3.89
CA ALA A 13 9.03 -0.25 -2.98
C ALA A 13 9.75 0.90 -3.69
N GLN A 14 10.31 0.65 -4.88
CA GLN A 14 10.94 1.70 -5.68
C GLN A 14 9.93 2.78 -6.11
N LEU A 15 8.80 2.36 -6.67
CA LEU A 15 7.75 3.27 -7.11
C LEU A 15 7.18 4.09 -5.95
N TRP A 16 7.07 3.49 -4.76
CA TRP A 16 6.63 4.19 -3.55
C TRP A 16 7.58 5.33 -3.18
N ARG A 17 8.90 5.09 -3.21
CA ARG A 17 9.92 6.13 -2.95
C ARG A 17 9.87 7.26 -3.98
N GLU A 18 9.56 6.93 -5.23
CA GLU A 18 9.39 7.90 -6.33
C GLU A 18 8.05 8.64 -6.29
N GLY A 19 7.14 8.26 -5.37
CA GLY A 19 5.80 8.83 -5.28
C GLY A 19 4.86 8.42 -6.40
N ALA A 20 5.15 7.31 -7.10
CA ALA A 20 4.37 6.75 -8.20
C ALA A 20 3.28 5.79 -7.67
N TYR A 21 2.33 6.32 -6.89
CA TYR A 21 1.37 5.49 -6.12
C TYR A 21 0.34 4.76 -6.98
N TRP A 22 0.02 5.28 -8.17
CA TRP A 22 -0.81 4.55 -9.13
C TRP A 22 -0.07 3.32 -9.65
N GLU A 23 1.19 3.48 -9.98
CA GLU A 23 2.08 2.44 -10.49
C GLU A 23 2.38 1.39 -9.41
N VAL A 24 2.48 1.80 -8.14
CA VAL A 24 2.54 0.85 -6.99
C VAL A 24 1.34 -0.09 -7.00
N HIS A 25 0.13 0.44 -7.23
CA HIS A 25 -1.07 -0.39 -7.31
C HIS A 25 -0.98 -1.38 -8.47
N GLU A 26 -0.63 -0.93 -9.67
CA GLU A 26 -0.52 -1.79 -10.85
C GLU A 26 0.56 -2.87 -10.69
N ALA A 27 1.72 -2.51 -10.11
CA ALA A 27 2.81 -3.44 -9.87
C ALA A 27 2.39 -4.59 -8.92
N LEU A 28 1.57 -4.29 -7.90
CA LEU A 28 1.13 -5.28 -6.92
C LEU A 28 -0.11 -6.07 -7.32
N GLU A 29 -0.88 -5.62 -8.32
CA GLU A 29 -2.17 -6.23 -8.68
C GLU A 29 -2.03 -7.72 -9.06
N GLY A 30 -1.03 -8.05 -9.90
CA GLY A 30 -0.80 -9.44 -10.32
C GLY A 30 -0.42 -10.37 -9.17
N ALA A 31 0.44 -9.89 -8.25
CA ALA A 31 0.84 -10.64 -7.05
C ALA A 31 -0.35 -10.83 -6.11
N TRP A 32 -1.15 -9.78 -5.88
CA TRP A 32 -2.36 -9.85 -5.09
C TRP A 32 -3.39 -10.83 -5.67
N ALA A 33 -3.60 -10.81 -6.98
CA ALA A 33 -4.55 -11.68 -7.66
C ALA A 33 -4.24 -13.17 -7.40
N SER A 34 -2.95 -13.51 -7.39
CA SER A 34 -2.44 -14.87 -7.18
C SER A 34 -2.32 -15.27 -5.70
N ALA A 35 -2.20 -14.29 -4.80
CA ALA A 35 -2.00 -14.50 -3.37
C ALA A 35 -3.22 -15.09 -2.67
N ARG A 36 -2.96 -15.81 -1.57
CA ARG A 36 -3.95 -16.42 -0.68
C ARG A 36 -3.66 -16.10 0.79
N GLY A 37 -4.64 -16.34 1.66
CA GLY A 37 -4.47 -16.19 3.11
C GLY A 37 -3.96 -14.80 3.53
N GLU A 38 -2.97 -14.79 4.42
CA GLU A 38 -2.41 -13.57 4.99
C GLU A 38 -1.76 -12.67 3.94
N GLU A 39 -1.04 -13.23 2.99
CA GLU A 39 -0.37 -12.49 1.92
C GLU A 39 -1.37 -11.71 1.07
N ARG A 40 -2.52 -12.32 0.75
CA ARG A 40 -3.59 -11.63 0.00
C ARG A 40 -4.13 -10.44 0.77
N LEU A 41 -4.37 -10.59 2.09
CA LEU A 41 -4.85 -9.49 2.93
C LEU A 41 -3.80 -8.38 3.03
N PHE A 42 -2.54 -8.75 3.17
CA PHE A 42 -1.42 -7.83 3.26
C PHE A 42 -1.30 -6.99 1.99
N LEU A 43 -1.17 -7.63 0.83
CA LEU A 43 -1.03 -6.97 -0.47
C LEU A 43 -2.24 -6.10 -0.80
N HIS A 44 -3.46 -6.56 -0.48
CA HIS A 44 -4.66 -5.77 -0.71
C HIS A 44 -4.67 -4.50 0.14
N GLY A 45 -4.22 -4.58 1.40
CA GLY A 45 -4.06 -3.41 2.25
C GLY A 45 -3.04 -2.41 1.69
N LEU A 46 -1.87 -2.88 1.22
CA LEU A 46 -0.87 -2.02 0.57
C LEU A 46 -1.41 -1.33 -0.68
N ILE A 47 -2.06 -2.08 -1.57
CA ILE A 47 -2.72 -1.57 -2.77
C ILE A 47 -3.71 -0.46 -2.40
N GLN A 48 -4.51 -0.67 -1.35
CA GLN A 48 -5.49 0.31 -0.91
C GLN A 48 -4.83 1.55 -0.29
N LEU A 49 -3.70 1.42 0.40
CA LEU A 49 -2.94 2.58 0.89
C LEU A 49 -2.37 3.41 -0.26
N ALA A 50 -1.79 2.77 -1.27
CA ALA A 50 -1.32 3.44 -2.48
C ALA A 50 -2.46 4.19 -3.19
N ALA A 51 -3.60 3.50 -3.39
CA ALA A 51 -4.79 4.10 -3.97
C ALA A 51 -5.38 5.23 -3.09
N ALA A 52 -5.22 5.19 -1.77
CA ALA A 52 -5.66 6.26 -0.88
C ALA A 52 -4.85 7.54 -1.08
N ILE A 53 -3.51 7.42 -1.13
CA ILE A 53 -2.62 8.57 -1.34
C ILE A 53 -2.82 9.13 -2.75
N GLU A 54 -2.93 8.28 -3.77
CA GLU A 54 -3.21 8.73 -5.14
C GLU A 54 -4.56 9.46 -5.25
N ALA A 55 -5.61 8.92 -4.64
CA ALA A 55 -6.91 9.59 -4.58
C ALA A 55 -6.80 10.97 -3.90
N ARG A 56 -5.99 11.11 -2.85
CA ARG A 56 -5.78 12.40 -2.19
C ARG A 56 -5.06 13.38 -3.11
N ARG A 57 -4.01 12.96 -3.81
CA ARG A 57 -3.27 13.81 -4.78
C ARG A 57 -4.16 14.33 -5.90
N ARG A 58 -5.13 13.52 -6.34
CA ARG A 58 -6.15 13.91 -7.32
C ARG A 58 -7.30 14.77 -6.75
N GLY A 59 -7.24 15.15 -5.47
CA GLY A 59 -8.29 15.95 -4.82
C GLY A 59 -9.51 15.15 -4.35
N HIS A 60 -9.50 13.82 -4.45
CA HIS A 60 -10.63 12.96 -4.11
C HIS A 60 -10.62 12.52 -2.64
N ALA A 61 -10.82 13.47 -1.72
CA ALA A 61 -10.70 13.25 -0.28
C ALA A 61 -11.61 12.13 0.27
N ARG A 62 -12.84 12.00 -0.24
CA ARG A 62 -13.76 10.91 0.14
C ARG A 62 -13.20 9.54 -0.26
N GLY A 63 -12.68 9.43 -1.47
CA GLY A 63 -12.08 8.19 -1.99
C GLY A 63 -10.83 7.79 -1.19
N ALA A 64 -9.99 8.78 -0.86
CA ALA A 64 -8.80 8.57 -0.04
C ALA A 64 -9.14 7.96 1.33
N ARG A 65 -10.10 8.56 2.06
CA ARG A 65 -10.55 8.03 3.37
C ARG A 65 -11.17 6.64 3.26
N ALA A 66 -11.95 6.39 2.21
CA ALA A 66 -12.57 5.08 2.01
C ALA A 66 -11.52 3.99 1.77
N ASN A 67 -10.48 4.27 0.98
CA ASN A 67 -9.40 3.32 0.73
C ASN A 67 -8.54 3.08 1.97
N LEU A 68 -8.23 4.13 2.75
CA LEU A 68 -7.54 3.98 4.04
C LEU A 68 -8.33 3.10 5.03
N ALA A 69 -9.65 3.29 5.12
CA ALA A 69 -10.51 2.49 5.98
C ALA A 69 -10.55 1.01 5.57
N LYS A 70 -10.60 0.73 4.25
CA LYS A 70 -10.53 -0.64 3.74
C LYS A 70 -9.18 -1.29 4.05
N ALA A 71 -8.07 -0.57 3.85
CA ALA A 71 -6.72 -1.06 4.15
C ALA A 71 -6.61 -1.42 5.64
N ARG A 72 -7.08 -0.53 6.52
CA ARG A 72 -7.16 -0.77 7.96
C ARG A 72 -7.93 -2.04 8.28
N ALA A 73 -9.11 -2.25 7.68
CA ALA A 73 -9.90 -3.45 7.93
C ALA A 73 -9.15 -4.74 7.54
N LYS A 74 -8.40 -4.74 6.44
CA LYS A 74 -7.57 -5.89 6.02
C LYS A 74 -6.43 -6.16 6.99
N TRP A 75 -5.75 -5.11 7.44
CA TRP A 75 -4.63 -5.27 8.36
C TRP A 75 -5.08 -5.52 9.81
N THR A 76 -6.27 -5.08 10.22
CA THR A 76 -6.91 -5.54 11.46
C THR A 76 -7.11 -7.05 11.44
N ALA A 77 -7.56 -7.63 10.32
CA ALA A 77 -7.71 -9.07 10.17
C ALA A 77 -6.37 -9.84 10.22
N LEU A 78 -5.24 -9.16 9.99
CA LEU A 78 -3.88 -9.68 10.19
C LEU A 78 -3.31 -9.42 11.60
N GLY A 79 -4.07 -8.78 12.49
CA GLY A 79 -3.54 -8.31 13.77
C GLY A 79 -2.43 -7.26 13.62
N PHE A 80 -2.43 -6.53 12.50
CA PHE A 80 -1.40 -5.57 12.09
C PHE A 80 0.02 -6.14 12.05
N ARG A 81 0.17 -7.45 11.84
CA ARG A 81 1.48 -8.08 11.67
C ARG A 81 1.54 -8.87 10.38
N TYR A 82 2.67 -8.77 9.70
CA TYR A 82 2.97 -9.60 8.54
C TYR A 82 4.48 -9.84 8.46
N ARG A 83 4.88 -11.12 8.31
CA ARG A 83 6.30 -11.55 8.25
C ARG A 83 7.19 -10.88 9.32
N GLY A 84 6.70 -10.83 10.56
CA GLY A 84 7.44 -10.26 11.71
C GLY A 84 7.41 -8.74 11.86
N ARG A 85 6.90 -7.99 10.88
CA ARG A 85 6.82 -6.52 10.93
C ARG A 85 5.47 -6.03 11.47
N ASP A 86 5.50 -4.92 12.21
CA ASP A 86 4.31 -4.19 12.65
C ASP A 86 3.88 -3.21 11.56
N LEU A 87 2.63 -3.32 11.12
CA LEU A 87 2.06 -2.54 10.02
C LEU A 87 1.43 -1.21 10.48
N ARG A 88 1.23 -1.01 11.79
CA ARG A 88 0.60 0.20 12.34
C ARG A 88 1.36 1.49 11.98
N PRO A 89 2.70 1.57 12.14
CA PRO A 89 3.42 2.81 11.85
C PRO A 89 3.26 3.26 10.40
N PHE A 90 3.28 2.30 9.46
CA PHE A 90 3.09 2.58 8.04
C PHE A 90 1.67 3.04 7.73
N LEU A 91 0.65 2.37 8.28
CA LEU A 91 -0.73 2.76 8.08
C LEU A 91 -1.03 4.16 8.65
N GLU A 92 -0.49 4.47 9.83
CA GLU A 92 -0.60 5.79 10.47
C GLU A 92 0.14 6.86 9.69
N GLY A 93 1.33 6.54 9.15
CA GLY A 93 2.04 7.41 8.24
C GLY A 93 1.22 7.74 6.99
N CYS A 94 0.60 6.74 6.37
CA CYS A 94 -0.30 6.95 5.24
C CYS A 94 -1.50 7.83 5.63
N ALA A 95 -2.07 7.62 6.83
CA ALA A 95 -3.16 8.46 7.32
C ALA A 95 -2.74 9.92 7.47
N ARG A 96 -1.56 10.19 8.05
CA ARG A 96 -1.00 11.55 8.12
C ARG A 96 -0.73 12.14 6.73
N ALA A 97 -0.31 11.31 5.78
CA ALA A 97 -0.10 11.76 4.41
C ALA A 97 -1.38 12.23 3.72
N LEU A 98 -2.53 11.65 4.06
CA LEU A 98 -3.82 12.15 3.58
C LEU A 98 -4.14 13.56 4.11
N GLU A 99 -3.56 13.94 5.24
CA GLU A 99 -3.72 15.26 5.87
C GLU A 99 -2.59 16.25 5.48
N GLY A 100 -1.69 15.86 4.57
CA GLY A 100 -0.65 16.74 4.02
C GLY A 100 0.77 16.49 4.54
N ALA A 101 0.99 15.48 5.38
CA ALA A 101 2.34 15.04 5.71
C ALA A 101 2.99 14.30 4.51
N PRO A 102 4.32 14.13 4.49
CA PRO A 102 4.97 13.19 3.57
C PRO A 102 4.47 11.75 3.78
N ALA A 103 4.45 10.96 2.70
CA ALA A 103 4.20 9.53 2.81
C ALA A 103 5.32 8.86 3.64
N PRO A 104 5.00 7.82 4.43
CA PRO A 104 5.99 7.09 5.22
C PRO A 104 6.98 6.36 4.30
N ALA A 105 8.18 6.07 4.82
CA ALA A 105 9.10 5.14 4.17
C ALA A 105 8.47 3.75 4.03
N TRP A 106 8.98 2.94 3.09
CA TRP A 106 8.46 1.59 2.86
C TRP A 106 8.66 0.71 4.13
N PRO A 107 7.71 -0.16 4.51
CA PRO A 107 7.71 -0.82 5.82
C PRO A 107 8.81 -1.89 6.01
N TRP A 108 9.63 -2.13 4.98
CA TRP A 108 10.72 -3.11 4.94
C TRP A 108 12.07 -2.49 4.60
N GLU A 109 12.16 -1.16 4.61
CA GLU A 109 13.45 -0.47 4.61
C GLU A 109 13.93 -0.37 6.06
N ASP A 110 15.20 -0.74 6.30
CA ASP A 110 15.85 -0.56 7.60
C ASP A 110 16.41 0.85 7.76
#